data_AF-A0A3Q2Y0D0-F1
#
_entry.id   AF-A0A3Q2Y0D0-F1
#
_cell.length_a   1.000
_cell.length_b   1.000
_cell.length_c   1.000
_cell.angle_alpha   90.00
_cell.angle_beta   90.00
_cell.angle_gamma   90.00
#
_symmetry.space_group_name_H-M   'P 1'
#
loop_
_entity.id
_entity.type
_entity.pdbx_description
1 polymer ?
#
loop_
_entity_poly.entity_id
_entity_poly.type
_entity_poly.pdbx_seq_one_letter_code
_entity_poly.pdbx_strand_id
1 'polypeptide(L)'
;MARKSEQLLIVLSILEGRDFPKCPRLSLEVQASFDGEQLTTDPVEHLDQPRFSTELAWELDRKMLHQHRLQRTPIKIQCFAVDSSSDSRDNVGYIVLDLRSVQEVPQNPRWHTLLSSKYTKKKPSLLLSMVLENDGKATLPPPPPTAPRAPREKKLRRDADVSLPHSYCAFDFAALPQQLQDTFLR
;
A
#
# COMPACT_ATOMS: atom_id res chain seq x y z
N MET A 1 16.37 -10.46 -32.29
CA MET A 1 16.51 -10.24 -30.83
C MET A 1 15.33 -9.37 -30.38
N ALA A 2 14.34 -9.97 -29.73
CA ALA A 2 13.18 -9.21 -29.23
C ALA A 2 13.65 -8.37 -28.04
N ARG A 3 13.60 -7.05 -28.19
CA ARG A 3 13.89 -6.11 -27.11
C ARG A 3 12.83 -6.34 -26.04
N LYS A 4 13.23 -6.84 -24.86
CA LYS A 4 12.35 -7.01 -23.70
C LYS A 4 11.60 -5.69 -23.52
N SER A 5 10.29 -5.68 -23.71
CA SER A 5 9.48 -4.51 -23.39
C SER A 5 9.60 -4.31 -21.88
N GLU A 6 10.02 -3.11 -21.48
CA GLU A 6 9.97 -2.70 -20.08
C GLU A 6 8.48 -2.60 -19.73
N GLN A 7 7.98 -3.63 -19.03
CA GLN A 7 6.62 -3.68 -18.50
C GLN A 7 6.53 -2.73 -17.31
N LEU A 8 5.58 -1.81 -17.39
CA LEU A 8 5.29 -0.81 -16.38
C LEU A 8 3.92 -1.10 -15.77
N LEU A 9 3.72 -0.63 -14.54
CA LEU A 9 2.46 -0.67 -13.82
C LEU A 9 2.07 0.76 -13.46
N ILE A 10 0.88 1.20 -13.88
CA ILE A 10 0.24 2.37 -13.28
C ILE A 10 -0.49 1.88 -12.04
N VAL A 11 -0.07 2.32 -10.87
CA VAL A 11 -0.72 1.97 -9.60
C VAL A 11 -1.50 3.19 -9.10
N LEU A 12 -2.81 3.03 -8.95
CA LEU A 12 -3.73 4.00 -8.34
C LEU A 12 -4.12 3.50 -6.95
N SER A 13 -3.64 4.17 -5.91
CA SER A 13 -4.01 3.87 -4.52
C SER A 13 -5.20 4.73 -4.11
N ILE A 14 -6.31 4.08 -3.76
CA ILE A 14 -7.54 4.68 -3.24
C ILE A 14 -7.53 4.47 -1.72
N LEU A 15 -7.22 5.52 -0.95
CA LEU A 15 -6.95 5.37 0.48
C LEU A 15 -8.21 5.51 1.32
N GLU A 16 -8.82 6.69 1.28
CA GLU A 16 -9.97 7.04 2.12
C GLU A 16 -10.83 8.12 1.44
N GLY A 17 -12.07 8.24 1.90
CA GLY A 17 -12.97 9.33 1.55
C GLY A 17 -13.22 10.26 2.73
N ARG A 18 -13.78 11.43 2.44
CA ARG A 18 -14.31 12.36 3.45
C ARG A 18 -15.53 13.10 2.94
N ASP A 19 -16.29 13.70 3.85
CA ASP A 19 -17.48 14.48 3.57
C ASP A 19 -18.58 13.67 2.85
N PHE A 20 -18.67 12.37 3.12
CA PHE A 20 -19.76 11.52 2.62
C PHE A 20 -20.98 11.59 3.56
N PRO A 21 -22.22 11.53 3.07
CA PRO A 21 -23.38 11.35 3.94
C PRO A 21 -23.36 9.95 4.56
N LYS A 22 -23.67 9.80 5.84
CA LYS A 22 -23.70 8.46 6.46
C LYS A 22 -24.96 7.71 6.03
N CYS A 23 -24.79 6.56 5.39
CA CYS A 23 -25.89 5.74 4.89
C CYS A 23 -25.67 4.26 5.24
N PRO A 24 -25.98 3.80 6.48
CA PRO A 24 -25.64 2.45 6.95
C PRO A 24 -26.26 1.28 6.15
N ARG A 25 -27.26 1.54 5.31
CA ARG A 25 -27.87 0.55 4.42
C ARG A 25 -27.10 0.34 3.12
N LEU A 26 -26.22 1.27 2.79
CA LEU A 26 -25.48 1.29 1.53
C LEU A 26 -24.02 1.00 1.81
N SER A 27 -23.35 0.44 0.82
CA SER A 27 -21.90 0.33 0.74
C SER A 27 -21.39 1.20 -0.40
N LEU A 28 -20.16 1.67 -0.30
CA LEU A 28 -19.46 2.41 -1.33
C LEU A 28 -18.49 1.50 -2.06
N GLU A 29 -18.57 1.54 -3.38
CA GLU A 29 -17.66 0.84 -4.28
C GLU A 29 -17.04 1.87 -5.22
N VAL A 30 -15.73 1.78 -5.44
CA VAL A 30 -15.03 2.66 -6.38
C VAL A 30 -14.56 1.84 -7.57
N GLN A 31 -14.91 2.30 -8.75
CA GLN A 31 -14.52 1.71 -10.02
C GLN A 31 -13.61 2.67 -10.75
N ALA A 32 -12.43 2.21 -11.17
CA ALA A 32 -11.56 2.95 -12.06
C ALA A 32 -11.53 2.28 -13.43
N SER A 33 -11.56 3.10 -14.47
CA SER A 33 -11.45 2.64 -15.86
C SER A 33 -10.33 3.37 -16.58
N PHE A 34 -9.49 2.57 -17.26
CA PHE A 34 -8.37 3.03 -18.04
C PHE A 34 -8.25 2.16 -19.30
N ASP A 35 -8.15 2.79 -20.47
CA ASP A 35 -8.05 2.13 -21.79
C ASP A 35 -9.11 1.03 -22.07
N GLY A 36 -10.30 1.17 -21.47
CA GLY A 36 -11.39 0.18 -21.62
C GLY A 36 -11.36 -0.94 -20.57
N GLU A 37 -10.26 -1.10 -19.85
CA GLU A 37 -10.16 -2.00 -18.70
C GLU A 37 -10.74 -1.34 -17.44
N GLN A 38 -11.51 -2.11 -16.67
CA GLN A 38 -12.21 -1.64 -15.49
C GLN A 38 -11.80 -2.47 -14.28
N LEU A 39 -11.32 -1.79 -13.24
CA LEU A 39 -10.98 -2.38 -11.95
C LEU A 39 -11.87 -1.77 -10.88
N THR A 40 -12.33 -2.60 -9.94
CA THR A 40 -13.25 -2.21 -8.87
C THR A 40 -12.63 -2.53 -7.52
N THR A 41 -12.84 -1.65 -6.54
CA THR A 41 -12.55 -1.95 -5.15
C THR A 41 -13.61 -2.89 -4.58
N ASP A 42 -13.31 -3.45 -3.41
CA ASP A 42 -14.30 -4.07 -2.56
C ASP A 42 -15.33 -3.06 -2.04
N PRO A 43 -16.58 -3.48 -1.77
CA PRO A 43 -17.59 -2.62 -1.15
C PRO A 43 -17.26 -2.32 0.31
N VAL A 44 -17.18 -1.05 0.66
CA VAL A 44 -16.90 -0.55 2.02
C VAL A 44 -18.15 0.08 2.62
N GLU A 45 -18.31 0.06 3.94
CA GLU A 45 -19.44 0.74 4.60
C GLU A 45 -19.55 2.23 4.22
N HIS A 46 -20.77 2.69 3.99
CA HIS A 46 -21.03 4.09 3.62
C HIS A 46 -21.05 5.01 4.85
N LEU A 47 -19.84 5.38 5.27
CA LEU A 47 -19.55 6.26 6.39
C LEU A 47 -19.23 7.68 5.92
N ASP A 48 -19.07 8.62 6.86
CA ASP A 48 -18.62 10.00 6.54
C ASP A 48 -17.18 10.03 6.02
N GLN A 49 -16.36 9.09 6.51
CA GLN A 49 -14.99 8.84 6.10
C GLN A 49 -14.82 7.35 5.76
N PRO A 50 -15.22 6.92 4.54
CA PRO A 50 -15.05 5.53 4.11
C PRO A 50 -13.56 5.21 3.91
N ARG A 51 -13.12 4.01 4.28
CA ARG A 51 -11.73 3.58 4.15
C ARG A 51 -11.62 2.45 3.14
N PHE A 52 -11.03 2.74 1.98
CA PHE A 52 -10.84 1.77 0.91
C PHE A 52 -9.51 1.05 1.09
N SER A 53 -8.39 1.80 1.17
CA SER A 53 -7.04 1.25 1.29
C SER A 53 -6.74 0.17 0.24
N THR A 54 -7.22 0.40 -0.99
CA THR A 54 -7.13 -0.54 -2.12
C THR A 54 -6.26 0.06 -3.21
N GLU A 55 -5.48 -0.78 -3.89
CA GLU A 55 -4.63 -0.38 -5.02
C GLU A 55 -5.13 -1.05 -6.29
N LEU A 56 -5.33 -0.25 -7.34
CA LEU A 56 -5.73 -0.70 -8.66
C LEU A 56 -4.56 -0.49 -9.61
N ALA A 57 -4.14 -1.55 -10.30
CA ALA A 57 -2.95 -1.53 -11.13
C ALA A 57 -3.25 -1.96 -12.57
N TRP A 58 -2.74 -1.18 -13.53
CA TRP A 58 -2.81 -1.51 -14.96
C TRP A 58 -1.42 -1.74 -15.52
N GLU A 59 -1.25 -2.84 -16.23
CA GLU A 59 -0.03 -3.14 -16.98
C GLU A 59 -0.01 -2.38 -18.30
N LEU A 60 1.16 -1.82 -18.64
CA LEU A 60 1.37 -1.18 -19.93
C LEU A 60 2.84 -1.14 -20.32
N ASP A 61 3.07 -1.06 -21.63
CA ASP A 61 4.39 -0.84 -22.18
C ASP A 61 4.81 0.63 -22.12
N ARG A 62 6.12 0.87 -22.06
CA ARG A 62 6.70 2.23 -22.18
C ARG A 62 6.23 3.01 -23.42
N LYS A 63 5.97 2.33 -24.53
CA LYS A 63 5.43 2.95 -25.76
C LYS A 63 3.97 3.39 -25.57
N MET A 64 3.13 2.51 -25.01
CA MET A 64 1.74 2.81 -24.68
C MET A 64 1.65 3.97 -23.68
N LEU A 65 2.48 3.98 -22.63
CA LEU A 65 2.52 5.08 -21.67
C LEU A 65 2.82 6.43 -22.35
N HIS A 66 3.80 6.46 -23.25
CA HIS A 66 4.13 7.69 -23.99
C HIS A 66 2.94 8.18 -24.83
N GLN A 67 2.27 7.27 -25.52
CA GLN A 67 1.08 7.57 -26.31
C GLN A 67 -0.07 8.09 -25.45
N HIS A 68 -0.39 7.42 -24.33
CA HIS A 68 -1.46 7.85 -23.43
C HIS A 68 -1.17 9.21 -22.79
N ARG A 69 0.09 9.54 -22.50
CA ARG A 69 0.50 10.89 -22.04
C ARG A 69 0.30 11.95 -23.12
N LEU A 70 0.62 11.65 -24.38
CA LEU A 70 0.42 12.58 -25.50
C LEU A 70 -1.08 12.80 -25.78
N GLN A 71 -1.87 11.73 -25.72
CA GLN A 71 -3.32 11.75 -25.97
C GLN A 71 -4.13 12.21 -24.75
N ARG A 72 -3.48 12.38 -23.59
CA ARG A 72 -4.13 12.74 -22.32
C ARG A 72 -5.24 11.75 -21.95
N THR A 73 -4.99 10.47 -22.16
CA THR A 73 -5.96 9.42 -21.86
C THR A 73 -6.32 9.50 -20.37
N PRO A 74 -7.60 9.72 -20.03
CA PRO A 74 -8.01 9.87 -18.65
C PRO A 74 -8.15 8.51 -17.96
N ILE A 75 -7.80 8.45 -16.67
CA ILE A 75 -8.31 7.42 -15.77
C ILE A 75 -9.60 7.95 -15.16
N LYS A 76 -10.72 7.31 -15.51
CA LYS A 76 -12.04 7.70 -15.01
C LYS A 76 -12.37 6.87 -13.78
N ILE A 77 -12.50 7.53 -12.65
CA ILE A 77 -12.86 6.94 -11.37
C ILE A 77 -14.32 7.27 -11.12
N GLN A 78 -15.15 6.28 -10.89
CA GLN A 78 -16.56 6.41 -10.59
C GLN A 78 -16.83 5.80 -9.22
N CYS A 79 -17.56 6.53 -8.39
CA CYS A 79 -17.97 6.06 -7.08
C CYS A 79 -19.43 5.63 -7.15
N PHE A 80 -19.74 4.46 -6.61
CA PHE A 80 -21.08 3.90 -6.60
C PHE A 80 -21.53 3.62 -5.16
N ALA A 81 -22.80 3.88 -4.89
CA ALA A 81 -23.48 3.41 -3.70
C ALA A 81 -24.23 2.15 -4.09
N VAL A 82 -23.87 1.04 -3.45
CA VAL A 82 -24.45 -0.28 -3.69
C VAL A 82 -25.32 -0.63 -2.49
N ASP A 83 -26.53 -1.08 -2.73
CA ASP A 83 -27.39 -1.64 -1.69
C ASP A 83 -27.30 -3.17 -1.73
N SER A 84 -26.80 -3.77 -0.65
CA SER A 84 -26.68 -5.23 -0.54
C SER A 84 -28.04 -5.94 -0.58
N SER A 85 -29.14 -5.24 -0.32
CA SER A 85 -30.49 -5.82 -0.27
C SER A 85 -31.27 -5.73 -1.59
N SER A 86 -30.97 -4.74 -2.44
CA SER A 86 -31.71 -4.49 -3.68
C SER A 86 -30.89 -4.70 -4.97
N ASP A 87 -29.61 -5.07 -4.85
CA ASP A 87 -28.65 -5.22 -5.95
C ASP A 87 -28.58 -3.98 -6.88
N SER A 88 -29.00 -2.82 -6.34
CA SER A 88 -29.00 -1.58 -7.08
C SER A 88 -27.67 -0.86 -6.88
N ARG A 89 -27.09 -0.42 -7.99
CA ARG A 89 -25.81 0.28 -8.03
C ARG A 89 -26.00 1.70 -8.57
N ASP A 90 -25.91 2.66 -7.66
CA ASP A 90 -26.16 4.07 -7.95
C ASP A 90 -24.86 4.84 -8.13
N ASN A 91 -24.65 5.47 -9.28
CA ASN A 91 -23.48 6.34 -9.48
C ASN A 91 -23.60 7.60 -8.61
N VAL A 92 -22.67 7.76 -7.66
CA VAL A 92 -22.62 8.85 -6.69
C VAL A 92 -21.88 10.06 -7.24
N GLY A 93 -20.95 9.86 -8.17
CA GLY A 93 -20.11 10.89 -8.76
C GLY A 93 -18.85 10.28 -9.37
N TYR A 94 -18.02 11.14 -9.97
CA TYR A 94 -16.80 10.69 -10.65
C TYR A 94 -15.63 11.66 -10.46
N ILE A 95 -14.41 11.15 -10.66
CA ILE A 95 -13.15 11.90 -10.69
C ILE A 95 -12.42 11.50 -11.98
N VAL A 96 -11.72 12.44 -12.58
CA VAL A 96 -10.91 12.19 -13.77
C VAL A 96 -9.46 12.55 -13.46
N LEU A 97 -8.57 11.57 -13.59
CA LEU A 97 -7.12 11.75 -13.44
C LEU A 97 -6.42 11.63 -14.80
N ASP A 98 -5.30 12.34 -14.96
CA ASP A 98 -4.51 12.38 -16.19
C ASP A 98 -3.11 11.81 -15.93
N LEU A 99 -2.66 10.91 -16.80
CA LEU A 99 -1.36 10.24 -16.74
C LEU A 99 -0.15 11.15 -16.91
N ARG A 100 -0.34 12.39 -17.38
CA ARG A 100 0.74 13.39 -17.43
C ARG A 100 1.29 13.72 -16.03
N SER A 101 0.49 13.56 -14.99
CA SER A 101 0.89 13.83 -13.60
C SER A 101 1.64 12.67 -12.94
N VAL A 102 1.57 11.48 -13.53
CA VAL A 102 2.20 10.27 -12.99
C VAL A 102 3.71 10.33 -13.13
N GLN A 103 4.40 9.98 -12.06
CA GLN A 103 5.86 9.92 -11.97
C GLN A 103 6.27 8.59 -11.33
N GLU A 104 7.51 8.16 -11.58
CA GLU A 104 8.12 7.00 -10.91
C GLU A 104 8.43 7.28 -9.43
N VAL A 105 8.45 8.56 -9.04
CA VAL A 105 8.61 8.98 -7.66
C VAL A 105 7.24 8.92 -6.97
N PRO A 106 7.14 8.24 -5.80
CA PRO A 106 5.91 8.21 -5.01
C PRO A 106 5.40 9.63 -4.75
N GLN A 107 4.18 9.90 -5.21
CA GLN A 107 3.52 11.18 -4.97
C GLN A 107 2.81 11.13 -3.63
N ASN A 108 2.79 12.28 -2.94
CA ASN A 108 1.96 12.43 -1.76
C ASN A 108 0.47 12.30 -2.15
N PRO A 109 -0.33 11.54 -1.40
CA PRO A 109 -1.76 11.42 -1.67
C PRO A 109 -2.45 12.79 -1.66
N ARG A 110 -3.39 13.01 -2.59
CA ARG A 110 -4.13 14.26 -2.76
C ARG A 110 -5.63 14.03 -2.71
N TRP A 111 -6.34 15.01 -2.13
CA TRP A 111 -7.80 15.01 -2.08
C TRP A 111 -8.39 15.47 -3.41
N HIS A 112 -9.27 14.65 -3.97
CA HIS A 112 -10.03 14.93 -5.19
C HIS A 112 -11.53 14.93 -4.86
N THR A 113 -12.21 16.05 -5.10
CA THR A 113 -13.66 16.15 -4.89
C THR A 113 -14.42 15.43 -6.01
N LEU A 114 -15.45 14.67 -5.65
CA LEU A 114 -16.33 14.02 -6.62
C LEU A 114 -17.06 15.07 -7.46
N LEU A 115 -16.92 14.96 -8.77
CA LEU A 115 -17.66 15.72 -9.75
C LEU A 115 -19.04 15.10 -9.94
N SER A 116 -20.01 15.96 -10.31
CA SER A 116 -21.40 15.56 -10.53
C SER A 116 -21.99 14.77 -9.34
N SER A 117 -21.62 15.16 -8.12
CA SER A 117 -22.03 14.40 -6.93
C SER A 117 -23.55 14.42 -6.75
N LYS A 118 -24.15 13.24 -6.52
CA LYS A 118 -25.54 13.10 -6.08
C LYS A 118 -25.79 13.72 -4.70
N TYR A 119 -24.75 13.92 -3.89
CA TYR A 119 -24.86 14.43 -2.54
C TYR A 119 -24.78 15.96 -2.52
N THR A 120 -25.86 16.63 -2.87
CA THR A 120 -25.90 18.11 -3.01
C THR A 120 -25.57 18.89 -1.74
N LYS A 121 -25.78 18.30 -0.56
CA LYS A 121 -25.53 18.95 0.75
C LYS A 121 -24.10 18.83 1.25
N LYS A 122 -23.30 17.92 0.70
CA LYS A 122 -21.91 17.69 1.10
C LYS A 122 -20.98 17.76 -0.13
N LYS A 123 -19.67 17.81 0.10
CA LYS A 123 -18.67 17.82 -0.96
C LYS A 123 -17.74 16.60 -0.84
N PRO A 124 -18.28 15.40 -1.08
CA PRO A 124 -17.53 14.17 -0.89
C PRO A 124 -16.25 14.18 -1.73
N SER A 125 -15.15 13.77 -1.11
CA SER A 125 -13.82 13.77 -1.73
C SER A 125 -13.08 12.47 -1.42
N LEU A 126 -12.24 12.00 -2.35
CA LEU A 126 -11.39 10.82 -2.19
C LEU A 126 -9.91 11.22 -2.10
N LEU A 127 -9.18 10.57 -1.21
CA LEU A 127 -7.72 10.67 -1.08
C LEU A 127 -7.08 9.64 -2.02
N LEU A 128 -6.42 10.12 -3.06
CA LEU A 128 -5.87 9.31 -4.13
C LEU A 128 -4.36 9.54 -4.24
N SER A 129 -3.61 8.49 -4.54
CA SER A 129 -2.21 8.56 -4.98
C SER A 129 -2.03 7.77 -6.27
N MET A 130 -1.09 8.18 -7.10
CA MET A 130 -0.77 7.46 -8.33
C MET A 130 0.73 7.43 -8.56
N VAL A 131 1.27 6.26 -8.85
CA VAL A 131 2.69 6.02 -9.08
C VAL A 131 2.89 5.11 -10.29
N LEU A 132 4.02 5.28 -10.97
CA LEU A 132 4.47 4.37 -12.02
C LEU A 132 5.52 3.43 -11.43
N GLU A 133 5.25 2.13 -11.48
CA GLU A 133 6.21 1.10 -11.06
C GLU A 133 6.76 0.36 -12.27
N ASN A 134 7.99 -0.17 -12.14
CA ASN A 134 8.55 -1.07 -13.14
C ASN A 134 8.38 -2.50 -12.61
N ASP A 135 7.70 -3.35 -13.38
CA ASP A 135 7.42 -4.75 -13.02
C ASP A 135 8.71 -5.57 -12.81
N GLY A 136 9.84 -5.07 -13.34
CA GLY A 136 11.17 -5.64 -13.13
C GLY A 136 11.77 -5.46 -11.73
N LYS A 137 11.11 -4.77 -10.79
CA LYS A 137 11.55 -4.72 -9.40
C LYS A 137 11.13 -6.01 -8.71
N ALA A 138 11.90 -7.07 -8.94
CA ALA A 138 11.87 -8.26 -8.11
C ALA A 138 11.84 -7.81 -6.65
N THR A 139 10.74 -8.13 -5.96
CA THR A 139 10.65 -8.09 -4.50
C THR A 139 11.96 -8.64 -3.98
N LEU A 140 12.79 -7.76 -3.41
CA LEU A 140 14.04 -8.18 -2.79
C LEU A 140 13.65 -9.34 -1.86
N PRO A 141 14.29 -10.52 -1.95
CA PRO A 141 14.06 -11.55 -0.96
C PRO A 141 14.25 -10.90 0.42
N PRO A 142 13.43 -11.25 1.43
CA PRO A 142 13.61 -10.73 2.77
C PRO A 142 15.09 -10.86 3.13
N PRO A 143 15.72 -9.80 3.68
CA PRO A 143 17.15 -9.84 3.98
C PRO A 143 17.42 -11.15 4.72
N PRO A 144 18.40 -11.96 4.27
CA PRO A 144 18.73 -13.19 4.99
C PRO A 144 18.96 -12.78 6.45
N PRO A 145 18.45 -13.54 7.44
CA PRO A 145 18.62 -13.22 8.85
C PRO A 145 20.10 -12.94 9.06
N THR A 146 20.41 -11.68 9.32
CA THR A 146 21.79 -11.22 9.37
C THR A 146 22.48 -12.03 10.45
N ALA A 147 23.43 -12.87 10.06
CA ALA A 147 24.38 -13.45 11.01
C ALA A 147 24.90 -12.33 11.92
N PRO A 148 25.03 -12.56 13.24
CA PRO A 148 25.46 -11.52 14.15
C PRO A 148 26.78 -10.96 13.65
N ARG A 149 26.81 -9.64 13.41
CA ARG A 149 28.04 -8.94 13.05
C ARG A 149 29.08 -9.27 14.13
N ALA A 150 30.18 -9.89 13.73
CA ALA A 150 31.33 -10.09 14.60
C ALA A 150 31.71 -8.74 15.25
N PRO A 151 31.80 -8.66 16.59
CA PRO A 151 32.18 -7.42 17.25
C PRO A 151 33.59 -7.04 16.80
N ARG A 152 33.72 -5.81 16.27
CA ARG A 152 35.01 -5.19 16.01
C ARG A 152 35.78 -5.16 17.33
N GLU A 153 36.97 -5.77 17.35
CA GLU A 153 37.89 -5.72 18.49
C GLU A 153 38.11 -4.27 18.91
N LYS A 154 37.54 -3.89 20.06
CA LYS A 154 38.01 -2.75 20.83
C LYS A 154 38.92 -3.30 21.90
N LYS A 155 40.22 -2.97 21.81
CA LYS A 155 41.20 -3.20 22.87
C LYS A 155 40.66 -2.62 24.18
N LEU A 156 40.20 -3.49 25.06
CA LEU A 156 39.77 -3.15 26.41
C LEU A 156 41.03 -2.93 27.26
N ARG A 157 41.29 -1.68 27.64
CA ARG A 157 42.24 -1.36 28.71
C ARG A 157 41.63 -1.86 30.02
N ARG A 158 42.47 -2.51 30.83
CA ARG A 158 42.16 -3.01 32.16
C ARG A 158 41.88 -1.85 33.10
N ASP A 159 41.14 -2.21 34.15
CA ASP A 159 40.99 -1.54 35.44
C ASP A 159 39.73 -0.66 35.62
N ALA A 160 39.04 -0.97 36.73
CA ALA A 160 37.99 -0.23 37.45
C ALA A 160 36.52 -0.74 37.34
N ASP A 161 36.12 -1.41 38.42
CA ASP A 161 34.81 -1.54 39.09
C ASP A 161 33.51 -1.26 38.33
N VAL A 162 32.67 -2.29 38.24
CA VAL A 162 31.28 -2.23 37.76
C VAL A 162 30.34 -2.14 38.96
N SER A 163 29.76 -0.95 39.17
CA SER A 163 28.55 -0.79 39.99
C SER A 163 27.33 -0.74 39.07
N LEU A 164 26.47 -1.75 39.13
CA LEU A 164 25.21 -1.84 38.40
C LEU A 164 24.03 -1.53 39.33
N PRO A 165 23.27 -0.43 39.12
CA PRO A 165 21.94 -0.31 39.68
C PRO A 165 20.88 -0.93 38.76
N HIS A 166 20.14 -1.87 39.34
CA HIS A 166 18.74 -2.27 39.09
C HIS A 166 18.09 -1.78 37.80
N SER A 167 18.11 -2.64 36.78
CA SER A 167 16.92 -3.33 36.23
C SER A 167 17.22 -3.79 34.80
N TYR A 168 17.64 -5.04 34.66
CA TYR A 168 17.65 -5.70 33.35
C TYR A 168 17.04 -7.08 33.53
N CYS A 169 15.85 -7.28 32.94
CA CYS A 169 15.22 -8.59 32.85
C CYS A 169 15.98 -9.40 31.80
N ALA A 170 16.83 -10.33 32.25
CA ALA A 170 17.40 -11.35 31.39
C ALA A 170 16.33 -12.43 31.10
N PHE A 171 16.15 -12.75 29.83
CA PHE A 171 15.36 -13.88 29.36
C PHE A 171 16.10 -15.18 29.74
N ASP A 172 15.57 -15.93 30.70
CA ASP A 172 16.04 -17.28 31.03
C ASP A 172 15.64 -18.26 29.92
N PHE A 173 16.63 -18.77 29.20
CA PHE A 173 16.50 -19.97 28.38
C PHE A 173 16.72 -21.17 29.31
N ALA A 174 15.65 -21.80 29.77
CA ALA A 174 15.70 -23.02 30.55
C ALA A 174 16.23 -24.18 29.69
N ALA A 175 17.55 -24.33 29.64
CA ALA A 175 18.20 -25.59 29.30
C ALA A 175 18.65 -26.24 30.61
N LEU A 176 17.93 -27.27 31.06
CA LEU A 176 18.33 -28.11 32.19
C LEU A 176 19.68 -28.79 31.90
N PRO A 177 20.71 -28.59 32.72
CA PRO A 177 21.98 -29.30 32.62
C PRO A 177 22.02 -30.42 33.67
N GLN A 178 21.88 -31.69 33.26
CA GLN A 178 22.10 -32.77 34.24
C GLN A 178 22.71 -34.07 33.72
N GLN A 179 23.46 -34.09 32.63
CA GLN A 179 24.31 -35.26 32.32
C GLN A 179 25.56 -34.82 31.56
N LEU A 180 26.57 -34.31 32.27
CA LEU A 180 27.93 -34.29 31.75
C LEU A 180 28.91 -34.32 32.92
N GLN A 181 29.79 -35.33 32.86
CA GLN A 181 30.98 -35.54 33.70
C GLN A 181 30.79 -36.43 34.93
N ASP A 182 30.57 -37.72 34.67
CA ASP A 182 31.34 -38.73 35.37
C ASP A 182 31.79 -39.78 34.35
N THR A 183 32.96 -40.39 34.55
CA THR A 183 33.61 -41.40 33.69
C THR A 183 34.61 -40.91 32.63
N PHE A 184 35.57 -40.07 33.03
CA PHE A 184 36.95 -40.24 32.54
C PHE A 184 37.87 -40.33 33.76
N LEU A 185 37.83 -41.48 34.45
CA LEU A 185 38.91 -42.04 35.29
C LEU A 185 38.51 -43.47 35.76
N ARG A 186 38.49 -44.44 34.84
CA ARG A 186 39.11 -45.77 35.00
C ARG A 186 39.18 -46.50 33.66
#